data_AF-A0A6H1WUU5-F1
#
_entry.id   AF-A0A6H1WUU5-F1
#
_cell.length_a   1.000
_cell.length_b   1.000
_cell.length_c   1.000
_cell.angle_alpha   90.00
_cell.angle_beta   90.00
_cell.angle_gamma   90.00
#
_symmetry.space_group_name_H-M   'P 1'
#
loop_
_entity.id
_entity.type
_entity.pdbx_description
1 polymer ?
#
loop_
_entity_poly.entity_id
_entity_poly.type
_entity_poly.pdbx_seq_one_letter_code
_entity_poly.pdbx_strand_id
1 'polypeptide(L)'
;MKHTAGFSSQDKRLPSWVFDLAPSLKEKFLGALIEGDGYYDPGHRRFGFFTRSKRLLAGVGLLLASLGYHFVLSRKDPRTGVYGLFYYPEPRKPWPQKGDFVAVPVYEITEEDYPHEWEYDLSVDCETENFVGGLGGLLFHNTPFTNLTFDLKCPETLRNYKVLLGGKEREETYAEFQEEMNLINRAFCELMLAGDARGRIFTFPIPTYNITRDFDYENPELEPLWEMTRKYGIPYFANFVNSDMRPEDARSMCCRLRLDNRELERRGGGLFGASPLTGSIGVVTINLPRLAYLSTCEEEFFERLTELMELAKTSLEIKRKVIEDFTARGLYPYSRVYLQPVKECTGQYWRNHFSTIGILGMNEACLNFLGVPIYHPEGKEWAIKVLKFMREKLADFQEETGNLYNLEATPAEGASYRLARLDKKKFPRIKTAGTPEVPYYTNSVHLPVGYTDDIFEILSHQDDLQVLFTGGTVVHLFVGEEIPDTRMVKELVRAVVTHFRLPYFSITPTFSVCPVHGYLPGKHEICPYPHSEEELARYGRELELALEALRGLPPEAYRLVEPSGESENRTEEVQYEKV
;
A
#
# COMPACT_ATOMS: atom_id res chain seq x y z
N MET A 1 33.30 -6.34 17.72
CA MET A 1 33.70 -4.92 17.78
C MET A 1 34.56 -4.45 16.60
N LYS A 2 35.50 -5.25 16.05
CA LYS A 2 36.34 -4.84 14.89
C LYS A 2 35.58 -4.43 13.62
N HIS A 3 34.34 -4.90 13.42
CA HIS A 3 33.52 -4.55 12.24
C HIS A 3 32.76 -3.22 12.38
N THR A 4 32.50 -2.75 13.61
CA THR A 4 31.63 -1.59 13.89
C THR A 4 32.39 -0.38 14.43
N ALA A 5 33.71 -0.48 14.60
CA ALA A 5 34.58 0.56 15.14
C ALA A 5 35.94 0.58 14.41
N GLY A 6 36.66 1.71 14.48
CA GLY A 6 37.97 1.88 13.83
C GLY A 6 37.93 2.46 12.42
N PHE A 7 39.01 3.11 11.99
CA PHE A 7 39.07 3.93 10.76
C PHE A 7 38.69 3.18 9.46
N SER A 8 38.91 1.87 9.40
CA SER A 8 38.64 1.03 8.22
C SER A 8 37.21 0.48 8.14
N SER A 9 36.38 0.66 9.18
CA SER A 9 35.02 0.10 9.24
C SER A 9 34.05 0.81 8.29
N GLN A 10 33.28 0.01 7.54
CA GLN A 10 32.22 0.46 6.63
C GLN A 10 30.82 0.42 7.27
N ASP A 11 30.68 -0.15 8.46
CA ASP A 11 29.39 -0.39 9.13
C ASP A 11 29.13 0.53 10.33
N LYS A 12 29.99 1.53 10.56
CA LYS A 12 29.73 2.54 11.61
C LYS A 12 28.40 3.24 11.35
N ARG A 13 27.68 3.61 12.40
CA ARG A 13 26.46 4.43 12.33
C ARG A 13 26.34 5.29 13.58
N LEU A 14 25.69 6.43 13.46
CA LEU A 14 25.26 7.17 14.65
C LEU A 14 24.17 6.35 15.37
N PRO A 15 24.23 6.24 16.71
CA PRO A 15 23.11 5.72 17.47
C PRO A 15 21.85 6.55 17.23
N SER A 16 20.71 5.89 17.02
CA SER A 16 19.46 6.57 16.65
C SER A 16 18.99 7.60 17.69
N TRP A 17 19.22 7.33 18.97
CA TRP A 17 18.83 8.24 20.07
C TRP A 17 19.50 9.61 20.01
N VAL A 18 20.61 9.77 19.27
CA VAL A 18 21.26 11.07 19.07
C VAL A 18 20.33 12.06 18.36
N PHE A 19 19.47 11.56 17.47
CA PHE A 19 18.53 12.40 16.72
C PHE A 19 17.35 12.89 17.57
N ASP A 20 17.10 12.26 18.72
CA ASP A 20 16.03 12.64 19.66
C ASP A 20 16.49 13.65 20.72
N LEU A 21 17.80 13.92 20.80
CA LEU A 21 18.38 14.84 21.76
C LEU A 21 17.93 16.30 21.51
N ALA A 22 17.88 17.10 22.58
CA ALA A 22 17.75 18.56 22.46
C ALA A 22 18.90 19.15 21.63
N PRO A 23 18.69 20.26 20.89
CA PRO A 23 19.72 20.86 20.03
C PRO A 23 21.08 21.08 20.72
N SER A 24 21.09 21.56 21.97
CA SER A 24 22.32 21.76 22.75
C SER A 24 23.09 20.48 23.06
N LEU A 25 22.40 19.33 23.17
CA LEU A 25 23.03 18.02 23.37
C LEU A 25 23.50 17.42 22.04
N LYS A 26 22.78 17.68 20.94
CA LYS A 26 23.22 17.35 19.58
C LYS A 26 24.50 18.08 19.21
N GLU A 27 24.61 19.37 19.54
CA GLU A 27 25.82 20.16 19.37
C GLU A 27 26.99 19.61 20.18
N LYS A 28 26.77 19.25 21.45
CA LYS A 28 27.80 18.59 22.28
C LYS A 28 28.24 17.25 21.71
N PHE A 29 27.30 16.44 21.22
CA PHE A 29 27.61 15.17 20.57
C PHE A 29 28.43 15.38 19.29
N LEU A 30 28.02 16.33 18.44
CA LEU A 30 28.73 16.70 17.23
C LEU A 30 30.15 17.20 17.56
N GLY A 31 30.30 18.05 18.58
CA GLY A 31 31.60 18.50 19.08
C GLY A 31 32.50 17.34 19.49
N ALA A 32 32.00 16.43 20.32
CA ALA A 32 32.75 15.24 20.74
C ALA A 32 33.12 14.32 19.56
N LEU A 33 32.22 14.17 18.58
CA LEU A 33 32.49 13.39 17.37
C LEU A 33 33.64 14.00 16.56
N ILE A 34 33.66 15.33 16.43
CA ILE A 34 34.68 16.07 15.68
C ILE A 34 36.01 16.11 16.42
N GLU A 35 36.01 16.26 17.75
CA GLU A 35 37.21 16.16 18.57
C GLU A 35 37.86 14.76 18.49
N GLY A 36 37.04 13.71 18.38
CA GLY A 36 37.52 12.33 18.33
C GLY A 36 38.00 11.88 16.94
N ASP A 37 37.16 12.04 15.92
CA ASP A 37 37.37 11.47 14.58
C ASP A 37 37.41 12.53 13.46
N GLY A 38 37.23 13.82 13.80
CA GLY A 38 37.26 14.94 12.87
C GLY A 38 38.48 15.85 13.06
N TYR A 39 38.43 17.02 12.42
CA TYR A 39 39.42 18.07 12.59
C TYR A 39 38.83 19.44 12.21
N TYR A 40 39.43 20.50 12.74
CA TYR A 40 39.17 21.87 12.30
C TYR A 40 40.23 22.30 11.27
N ASP A 41 39.80 22.89 10.16
CA ASP A 41 40.63 23.47 9.10
C ASP A 41 40.59 25.00 9.24
N PRO A 42 41.62 25.63 9.83
CA PRO A 42 41.63 27.07 10.08
C PRO A 42 41.64 27.90 8.79
N GLY A 43 42.27 27.38 7.73
CA GLY A 43 42.36 28.08 6.44
C GLY A 43 41.01 28.17 5.74
N HIS A 44 40.11 27.22 6.01
CA HIS A 44 38.77 27.20 5.44
C HIS A 44 37.64 27.52 6.43
N ARG A 45 37.96 27.77 7.71
CA ARG A 45 36.99 27.99 8.80
C ARG A 45 35.89 26.92 8.81
N ARG A 46 36.28 25.65 8.65
CA ARG A 46 35.35 24.51 8.54
C ARG A 46 35.83 23.35 9.38
N PHE A 47 34.90 22.48 9.73
CA PHE A 47 35.20 21.19 10.32
C PHE A 47 35.14 20.11 9.25
N GLY A 48 36.04 19.14 9.33
CA GLY A 48 36.12 18.01 8.42
C GLY A 48 36.03 16.68 9.16
N PHE A 49 35.39 15.71 8.51
CA PHE A 49 35.21 14.35 9.01
C PHE A 49 35.38 13.35 7.86
N PHE A 50 36.11 12.27 8.05
CA PHE A 50 36.33 11.24 7.02
C PHE A 50 35.88 9.87 7.49
N THR A 51 35.20 9.13 6.61
CA THR A 51 34.71 7.77 6.92
C THR A 51 34.60 6.92 5.66
N ARG A 52 34.73 5.59 5.82
CA ARG A 52 34.37 4.61 4.76
C ARG A 52 32.93 4.13 4.91
N SER A 53 32.26 4.44 6.01
CA SER A 53 30.85 4.09 6.23
C SER A 53 29.91 5.13 5.63
N LYS A 54 29.15 4.72 4.62
CA LYS A 54 28.03 5.50 4.07
C LYS A 54 26.96 5.78 5.12
N ARG A 55 26.70 4.83 6.03
CA ARG A 55 25.68 4.96 7.08
C ARG A 55 26.07 6.01 8.12
N LEU A 56 27.34 6.05 8.51
CA LEU A 56 27.84 7.08 9.42
C LEU A 56 27.82 8.45 8.73
N LEU A 57 28.28 8.52 7.48
CA LEU A 57 28.28 9.75 6.68
C LEU A 57 26.86 10.34 6.58
N ALA A 58 25.87 9.52 6.24
CA ALA A 58 24.47 9.92 6.17
C ALA A 58 23.93 10.38 7.53
N GLY A 59 24.25 9.65 8.61
CA GLY A 59 23.84 10.02 9.97
C GLY A 59 24.42 11.36 10.42
N VAL A 60 25.70 11.63 10.15
CA VAL A 60 26.35 12.92 10.47
C VAL A 60 25.78 14.04 9.62
N GLY A 61 25.54 13.80 8.32
CA GLY A 61 24.86 14.77 7.45
C GLY A 61 23.46 15.13 7.96
N LEU A 62 22.68 14.15 8.40
CA LEU A 62 21.36 14.38 8.98
C LEU A 62 21.43 15.16 10.30
N LEU A 63 22.41 14.84 11.15
CA LEU A 63 22.63 15.57 12.40
C LEU A 63 22.96 17.04 12.15
N LEU A 64 23.85 17.31 11.19
CA LEU A 64 24.22 18.67 10.78
C LEU A 64 23.04 19.43 10.17
N ALA A 65 22.26 18.79 9.31
CA ALA A 65 21.04 19.36 8.76
C ALA A 65 20.04 19.70 9.88
N SER A 66 19.87 18.83 10.88
CA SER A 66 18.97 19.06 12.01
C SER A 66 19.40 20.21 12.92
N LEU A 67 20.68 20.59 12.88
CA LEU A 67 21.26 21.72 13.60
C LEU A 67 21.37 22.99 12.75
N GLY A 68 20.93 22.94 11.48
CA GLY A 68 20.97 24.08 10.56
C GLY A 68 22.37 24.38 9.97
N TYR A 69 23.32 23.44 10.03
CA TYR A 69 24.63 23.62 9.43
C TYR A 69 24.64 23.29 7.93
N HIS A 70 25.35 24.11 7.16
CA HIS A 70 25.70 23.80 5.77
C HIS A 70 26.85 22.79 5.73
N PHE A 71 26.73 21.77 4.88
CA PHE A 71 27.80 20.78 4.72
C PHE A 71 27.98 20.29 3.28
N VAL A 72 29.18 19.81 3.00
CA VAL A 72 29.62 19.26 1.71
C VAL A 72 30.00 17.82 1.88
N LEU A 73 29.54 16.98 0.95
CA LEU A 73 30.05 15.62 0.82
C LEU A 73 31.02 15.57 -0.35
N SER A 74 32.25 15.11 -0.08
CA SER A 74 33.27 14.94 -1.10
C SER A 74 33.73 13.49 -1.13
N ARG A 75 33.77 12.90 -2.33
CA ARG A 75 34.40 11.59 -2.55
C ARG A 75 35.88 11.83 -2.84
N LYS A 76 36.74 11.51 -1.86
CA LYS A 76 38.16 11.89 -1.93
C LYS A 76 38.96 11.04 -2.92
N ASP A 77 38.64 9.75 -3.05
CA ASP A 77 39.35 8.84 -3.97
C ASP A 77 38.50 7.56 -4.28
N PRO A 78 38.23 7.25 -5.56
CA PRO A 78 37.53 6.04 -5.98
C PRO A 78 38.20 4.72 -5.58
N ARG A 79 39.53 4.69 -5.41
CA ARG A 79 40.31 3.47 -5.10
C ARG A 79 40.29 3.12 -3.61
N THR A 80 40.31 4.11 -2.73
CA THR A 80 40.28 3.91 -1.27
C THR A 80 38.87 3.89 -0.69
N GLY A 81 37.87 4.45 -1.38
CA GLY A 81 36.46 4.41 -0.94
C GLY A 81 36.17 5.22 0.32
N VAL A 82 36.97 6.26 0.59
CA VAL A 82 36.79 7.17 1.73
C VAL A 82 35.93 8.37 1.31
N TYR A 83 34.93 8.68 2.13
CA TYR A 83 34.07 9.85 2.01
C TYR A 83 34.52 10.92 3.00
N GLY A 84 34.54 12.18 2.55
CA GLY A 84 34.72 13.35 3.39
C GLY A 84 33.40 14.09 3.55
N LEU A 85 33.13 14.54 4.77
CA LEU A 85 32.09 15.48 5.11
C LEU A 85 32.74 16.74 5.67
N PHE A 86 32.34 17.90 5.19
CA PHE A 86 32.82 19.19 5.68
C PHE A 86 31.65 20.07 6.06
N TYR A 87 31.65 20.69 7.23
CA TYR A 87 30.59 21.63 7.60
C TYR A 87 31.15 22.96 8.11
N TYR A 88 30.35 24.01 7.94
CA TYR A 88 30.73 25.39 8.21
C TYR A 88 29.91 25.92 9.39
N PRO A 89 30.53 26.18 10.55
CA PRO A 89 29.82 26.70 11.73
C PRO A 89 29.36 28.16 11.54
N GLU A 90 30.01 28.89 10.64
CA GLU A 90 29.59 30.22 10.18
C GLU A 90 29.41 30.20 8.66
N PRO A 91 28.31 30.75 8.11
CA PRO A 91 28.07 30.75 6.67
C PRO A 91 29.15 31.58 5.95
N ARG A 92 29.85 30.95 5.00
CA ARG A 92 31.01 31.56 4.34
C ARG A 92 30.62 32.57 3.26
N LYS A 93 29.40 32.47 2.70
CA LYS A 93 28.77 33.35 1.68
C LYS A 93 27.24 33.15 1.67
N PRO A 94 26.44 34.12 1.18
CA PRO A 94 24.98 34.02 1.14
C PRO A 94 24.39 33.03 0.10
N TRP A 95 25.20 32.32 -0.69
CA TRP A 95 24.71 31.41 -1.75
C TRP A 95 25.44 30.06 -1.74
N PRO A 96 24.73 28.93 -1.93
CA PRO A 96 25.31 27.58 -1.98
C PRO A 96 26.15 27.34 -3.25
N GLN A 97 27.19 26.51 -3.14
CA GLN A 97 28.03 26.06 -4.26
C GLN A 97 27.73 24.59 -4.64
N LYS A 98 28.14 24.20 -5.86
CA LYS A 98 28.00 22.83 -6.37
C LYS A 98 28.70 21.83 -5.43
N GLY A 99 27.91 20.99 -4.75
CA GLY A 99 28.38 20.00 -3.77
C GLY A 99 27.98 20.29 -2.31
N ASP A 100 27.41 21.47 -2.04
CA ASP A 100 26.79 21.78 -0.76
C ASP A 100 25.40 21.10 -0.67
N PHE A 101 25.17 20.33 0.40
CA PHE A 101 23.83 19.87 0.77
C PHE A 101 23.23 20.85 1.76
N VAL A 102 22.08 21.42 1.42
CA VAL A 102 21.31 22.32 2.29
C VAL A 102 19.86 21.85 2.28
N ALA A 103 19.27 21.62 3.45
CA ALA A 103 17.82 21.57 3.57
C ALA A 103 17.34 23.02 3.70
N VAL A 104 16.64 23.53 2.69
CA VAL A 104 16.09 24.91 2.69
C VAL A 104 14.73 24.96 1.99
N PRO A 105 13.82 25.83 2.47
CA PRO A 105 12.55 26.13 1.80
C PRO A 105 12.80 26.91 0.50
N VAL A 106 11.84 26.86 -0.43
CA VAL A 106 11.94 27.49 -1.75
C VAL A 106 11.88 29.00 -1.64
N TYR A 107 12.83 29.69 -2.27
CA TYR A 107 12.97 31.15 -2.20
C TYR A 107 12.67 31.89 -3.52
N GLU A 108 12.67 31.22 -4.68
CA GLU A 108 12.36 31.83 -6.00
C GLU A 108 11.86 30.76 -7.00
N ILE A 109 11.04 31.19 -7.97
CA ILE A 109 10.53 30.37 -9.09
C ILE A 109 10.98 31.02 -10.40
N THR A 110 11.37 30.20 -11.37
CA THR A 110 11.71 30.63 -12.73
C THR A 110 10.78 29.95 -13.72
N GLU A 111 10.19 30.71 -14.63
CA GLU A 111 9.38 30.18 -15.73
C GLU A 111 10.26 29.99 -16.97
N GLU A 112 10.19 28.80 -17.57
CA GLU A 112 10.80 28.50 -18.86
C GLU A 112 9.71 28.14 -19.87
N ASP A 113 9.88 28.59 -21.12
CA ASP A 113 9.03 28.16 -22.23
C ASP A 113 9.41 26.73 -22.64
N TYR A 114 8.54 25.79 -22.26
CA TYR A 114 8.67 24.38 -22.55
C TYR A 114 7.91 24.03 -23.84
N PRO A 115 8.60 23.64 -24.94
CA PRO A 115 7.97 23.46 -26.25
C PRO A 115 7.37 22.06 -26.47
N HIS A 116 7.40 21.17 -25.47
CA HIS A 116 6.90 19.80 -25.59
C HIS A 116 5.57 19.64 -24.83
N GLU A 117 4.67 18.80 -25.35
CA GLU A 117 3.33 18.62 -24.79
C GLU A 117 3.34 17.84 -23.46
N TRP A 118 4.36 17.01 -23.21
CA TRP A 118 4.47 16.17 -22.01
C TRP A 118 5.93 16.02 -21.55
N GLU A 119 6.14 16.08 -20.23
CA GLU A 119 7.40 15.76 -19.55
C GLU A 119 7.26 14.44 -18.79
N TYR A 120 8.16 13.48 -19.03
CA TYR A 120 8.27 12.27 -18.20
C TYR A 120 9.49 12.39 -17.29
N ASP A 121 9.23 12.63 -16.01
CA ASP A 121 10.25 12.77 -14.97
C ASP A 121 10.73 11.36 -14.54
N LEU A 122 11.73 10.84 -15.26
CA LEU A 122 12.56 9.64 -15.00
C LEU A 122 12.00 8.27 -15.43
N SER A 123 12.79 7.57 -16.26
CA SER A 123 12.71 6.11 -16.45
C SER A 123 13.91 5.42 -15.80
N VAL A 124 13.71 4.20 -15.28
CA VAL A 124 14.77 3.32 -14.77
C VAL A 124 14.78 2.07 -15.62
N ASP A 125 15.98 1.64 -16.04
CA ASP A 125 16.19 0.41 -16.78
C ASP A 125 16.07 -0.81 -15.84
N CYS A 126 14.84 -1.17 -15.48
CA CYS A 126 14.51 -2.40 -14.75
C CYS A 126 13.32 -3.12 -15.40
N GLU A 127 13.24 -4.45 -15.26
CA GLU A 127 12.26 -5.29 -15.99
C GLU A 127 10.79 -4.90 -15.72
N THR A 128 10.52 -4.37 -14.52
CA THR A 128 9.25 -3.77 -14.13
C THR A 128 9.43 -2.26 -14.02
N GLU A 129 9.42 -1.55 -15.15
CA GLU A 129 9.35 -0.08 -15.18
C GLU A 129 8.10 0.36 -14.41
N ASN A 130 8.28 0.63 -13.12
CA ASN A 130 7.26 1.12 -12.22
C ASN A 130 7.62 2.56 -11.88
N PHE A 131 6.64 3.45 -12.04
CA PHE A 131 6.71 4.89 -11.78
C PHE A 131 7.63 5.23 -10.59
N VAL A 132 8.69 6.01 -10.85
CA VAL A 132 9.56 6.53 -9.80
C VAL A 132 8.92 7.80 -9.27
N GLY A 133 8.38 7.74 -8.06
CA GLY A 133 8.08 8.96 -7.31
C GLY A 133 9.38 9.53 -6.74
N GLY A 134 9.63 10.82 -7.00
CA GLY A 134 10.66 11.61 -6.32
C GLY A 134 10.03 12.57 -5.33
N LEU A 135 10.30 12.45 -4.03
CA LEU A 135 9.97 13.50 -3.05
C LEU A 135 11.26 13.96 -2.37
N GLY A 136 11.68 15.19 -2.63
CA GLY A 136 12.80 15.82 -1.92
C GLY A 136 14.13 15.05 -2.01
N GLY A 137 14.47 14.50 -3.17
CA GLY A 137 15.73 13.79 -3.39
C GLY A 137 15.75 12.31 -2.92
N LEU A 138 14.59 11.75 -2.56
CA LEU A 138 14.41 10.31 -2.36
C LEU A 138 13.82 9.69 -3.61
N LEU A 139 14.55 8.74 -4.20
CA LEU A 139 14.06 7.85 -5.25
C LEU A 139 13.42 6.64 -4.58
N PHE A 140 12.11 6.45 -4.77
CA PHE A 140 11.44 5.22 -4.36
C PHE A 140 11.57 4.19 -5.48
N HIS A 141 11.99 2.97 -5.14
CA HIS A 141 12.06 1.84 -6.09
C HIS A 141 10.67 1.24 -6.39
N ASN A 142 9.64 1.66 -5.64
CA ASN A 142 8.26 1.24 -5.86
C ASN A 142 7.39 2.48 -6.08
N THR A 143 6.47 2.39 -7.02
CA THR A 143 5.41 3.38 -7.25
C THR A 143 4.61 3.62 -5.97
N PRO A 144 4.26 4.88 -5.66
CA PRO A 144 3.33 5.17 -4.57
C PRO A 144 2.05 4.35 -4.73
N PHE A 145 1.61 3.70 -3.64
CA PHE A 145 0.31 3.04 -3.62
C PHE A 145 -0.76 4.13 -3.70
N THR A 146 -1.42 4.26 -4.85
CA THR A 146 -2.45 5.27 -5.10
C THR A 146 -3.77 4.58 -5.44
N ASN A 147 -4.86 5.18 -4.96
CA ASN A 147 -6.22 4.79 -5.31
C ASN A 147 -6.96 6.03 -5.81
N LEU A 148 -7.71 5.88 -6.89
CA LEU A 148 -8.61 6.92 -7.39
C LEU A 148 -10.03 6.39 -7.30
N THR A 149 -10.90 7.15 -6.64
CA THR A 149 -12.34 6.86 -6.61
C THR A 149 -13.03 7.87 -7.51
N PHE A 150 -13.84 7.37 -8.44
CA PHE A 150 -14.55 8.21 -9.40
C PHE A 150 -16.04 8.19 -9.12
N ASP A 151 -16.60 9.39 -8.93
CA ASP A 151 -18.04 9.58 -8.95
C ASP A 151 -18.51 9.73 -10.40
N LEU A 152 -19.54 8.97 -10.78
CA LEU A 152 -20.13 9.01 -12.12
C LEU A 152 -21.16 10.12 -12.28
N LYS A 153 -21.67 10.65 -11.17
CA LYS A 153 -22.62 11.77 -11.13
C LYS A 153 -22.15 12.79 -10.12
N CYS A 154 -22.46 14.06 -10.37
CA CYS A 154 -22.15 15.12 -9.42
C CYS A 154 -22.78 14.82 -8.03
N PRO A 155 -21.99 14.74 -6.94
CA PRO A 155 -22.49 14.45 -5.61
C PRO A 155 -23.56 15.46 -5.17
N GLU A 156 -24.58 15.00 -4.44
CA GLU A 156 -25.68 15.88 -3.99
C GLU A 156 -25.18 17.05 -3.13
N THR A 157 -24.12 16.81 -2.35
CA THR A 157 -23.49 17.80 -1.47
C THR A 157 -22.77 18.91 -2.22
N LEU A 158 -22.35 18.69 -3.47
CA LEU A 158 -21.63 19.69 -4.28
C LEU A 158 -22.48 20.28 -5.39
N ARG A 159 -23.55 19.59 -5.80
CA ARG A 159 -24.39 19.93 -6.95
C ARG A 159 -24.74 21.42 -7.05
N ASN A 160 -25.23 22.01 -5.96
CA ASN A 160 -25.72 23.40 -5.97
C ASN A 160 -24.63 24.45 -5.65
N TYR A 161 -23.39 24.01 -5.41
CA TYR A 161 -22.29 24.92 -5.13
C TYR A 161 -21.73 25.50 -6.42
N LYS A 162 -21.40 26.80 -6.38
CA LYS A 162 -20.68 27.48 -7.46
C LYS A 162 -19.29 26.89 -7.61
N VAL A 163 -18.85 26.72 -8.85
CA VAL A 163 -17.51 26.21 -9.14
C VAL A 163 -16.47 27.20 -8.65
N LEU A 164 -15.41 26.67 -8.02
CA LEU A 164 -14.26 27.46 -7.61
C LEU A 164 -13.13 27.27 -8.62
N LEU A 165 -12.77 28.34 -9.33
CA LEU A 165 -11.62 28.35 -10.23
C LEU A 165 -10.61 29.41 -9.79
N GLY A 166 -9.39 28.97 -9.43
CA GLY A 166 -8.35 29.86 -8.88
C GLY A 166 -8.78 30.55 -7.58
N GLY A 167 -9.60 29.89 -6.76
CA GLY A 167 -10.15 30.42 -5.51
C GLY A 167 -11.28 31.44 -5.68
N LYS A 168 -11.79 31.66 -6.90
CA LYS A 168 -12.92 32.54 -7.17
C LYS A 168 -14.13 31.73 -7.60
N GLU A 169 -15.28 32.06 -7.02
CA GLU A 169 -16.57 31.51 -7.46
C GLU A 169 -16.87 31.91 -8.90
N ARG A 170 -17.48 30.99 -9.63
CA ARG A 170 -18.04 31.18 -10.96
C ARG A 170 -19.55 31.30 -10.89
N GLU A 171 -20.22 31.55 -12.02
CA GLU A 171 -21.68 31.59 -12.04
C GLU A 171 -22.26 30.18 -12.12
N GLU A 172 -21.57 29.31 -12.83
CA GLU A 172 -21.88 27.91 -13.03
C GLU A 172 -21.71 27.11 -11.73
N THR A 173 -22.59 26.12 -11.56
CA THR A 173 -22.60 25.17 -10.46
C THR A 173 -21.94 23.85 -10.85
N TYR A 174 -21.47 23.05 -9.87
CA TYR A 174 -20.87 21.74 -10.17
C TYR A 174 -21.84 20.78 -10.89
N ALA A 175 -23.15 20.96 -10.73
CA ALA A 175 -24.17 20.17 -11.45
C ALA A 175 -24.06 20.27 -12.97
N GLU A 176 -23.57 21.41 -13.47
CA GLU A 176 -23.56 21.74 -14.89
C GLU A 176 -22.42 21.04 -15.65
N PHE A 177 -21.45 20.43 -14.93
CA PHE A 177 -20.24 19.83 -15.50
C PHE A 177 -20.32 18.30 -15.65
N GLN A 178 -21.51 17.74 -15.86
CA GLN A 178 -21.68 16.29 -16.01
C GLN A 178 -20.98 15.75 -17.27
N GLU A 179 -20.92 16.54 -18.34
CA GLU A 179 -20.24 16.17 -19.58
C GLU A 179 -18.73 16.02 -19.36
N GLU A 180 -18.11 16.95 -18.64
CA GLU A 180 -16.69 16.90 -18.29
C GLU A 180 -16.39 15.76 -17.31
N MET A 181 -17.29 15.46 -16.38
CA MET A 181 -17.16 14.28 -15.51
C MET A 181 -17.16 12.98 -16.35
N ASN A 182 -18.03 12.88 -17.35
CA ASN A 182 -18.06 11.72 -18.26
C ASN A 182 -16.77 11.64 -19.08
N LEU A 183 -16.31 12.77 -19.62
CA LEU A 183 -15.07 12.86 -20.39
C LEU A 183 -13.86 12.37 -19.59
N ILE A 184 -13.70 12.82 -18.34
CA ILE A 184 -12.60 12.41 -17.46
C ILE A 184 -12.67 10.90 -17.18
N ASN A 185 -13.85 10.38 -16.85
CA ASN A 185 -14.04 8.95 -16.57
C ASN A 185 -13.70 8.09 -17.79
N ARG A 186 -14.16 8.51 -18.97
CA ARG A 186 -13.90 7.85 -20.24
C ARG A 186 -12.42 7.85 -20.57
N ALA A 187 -11.78 9.02 -20.57
CA ALA A 187 -10.36 9.17 -20.86
C ALA A 187 -9.49 8.34 -19.91
N PHE A 188 -9.85 8.32 -18.62
CA PHE A 188 -9.15 7.50 -17.63
C PHE A 188 -9.27 6.00 -17.94
N CYS A 189 -10.48 5.50 -18.23
CA CYS A 189 -10.68 4.09 -18.56
C CYS A 189 -9.99 3.69 -19.88
N GLU A 190 -10.04 4.55 -20.90
CA GLU A 190 -9.36 4.33 -22.19
C GLU A 190 -7.84 4.26 -22.00
N LEU A 191 -7.26 5.11 -21.14
CA LEU A 191 -5.84 5.06 -20.80
C LEU A 191 -5.47 3.79 -20.02
N MET A 192 -6.26 3.40 -19.03
CA MET A 192 -6.05 2.15 -18.29
C MET A 192 -6.16 0.91 -19.19
N LEU A 193 -7.02 0.97 -20.22
CA LEU A 193 -7.16 -0.07 -21.24
C LEU A 193 -5.94 -0.16 -22.16
N ALA A 194 -5.45 0.99 -22.62
CA ALA A 194 -4.27 1.09 -23.47
C ALA A 194 -3.02 0.56 -22.75
N GLY A 195 -2.92 0.81 -21.45
CA GLY A 195 -1.77 0.41 -20.64
C GLY A 195 -0.57 1.33 -20.82
N ASP A 196 0.59 0.89 -20.34
CA ASP A 196 1.85 1.62 -20.46
C ASP A 196 2.38 1.64 -21.91
N ALA A 197 3.56 2.24 -22.12
CA ALA A 197 4.19 2.31 -23.44
C ALA A 197 4.45 0.95 -24.11
N ARG A 198 4.35 -0.16 -23.36
CA ARG A 198 4.48 -1.55 -23.83
C ARG A 198 3.14 -2.29 -23.82
N GLY A 199 2.03 -1.61 -23.59
CA GLY A 199 0.69 -2.18 -23.52
C GLY A 199 0.43 -3.01 -22.25
N ARG A 200 1.25 -2.84 -21.20
CA ARG A 200 1.06 -3.53 -19.92
C ARG A 200 0.06 -2.78 -19.06
N ILE A 201 -0.74 -3.51 -18.30
CA ILE A 201 -1.68 -2.91 -17.36
C ILE A 201 -0.94 -2.08 -16.29
N PHE A 202 -1.51 -0.93 -15.95
CA PHE A 202 -1.06 -0.16 -14.79
C PHE A 202 -1.43 -0.87 -13.49
N THR A 203 -0.45 -1.07 -12.61
CA THR A 203 -0.71 -1.56 -11.24
C THR A 203 -1.32 -0.46 -10.36
N PHE A 204 -0.95 0.80 -10.61
CA PHE A 204 -1.45 1.97 -9.89
C PHE A 204 -1.74 3.12 -10.87
N PRO A 205 -2.71 3.99 -10.57
CA PRO A 205 -3.60 3.93 -9.40
C PRO A 205 -4.61 2.79 -9.49
N ILE A 206 -5.05 2.26 -8.34
CA ILE A 206 -6.18 1.33 -8.28
C ILE A 206 -7.46 2.14 -8.43
N PRO A 207 -8.26 1.92 -9.49
CA PRO A 207 -9.51 2.63 -9.64
C PRO A 207 -10.63 1.98 -8.81
N THR A 208 -11.53 2.81 -8.30
CA THR A 208 -12.72 2.42 -7.55
C THR A 208 -13.95 3.13 -8.13
N TYR A 209 -15.00 2.37 -8.42
CA TYR A 209 -16.27 2.89 -8.92
C TYR A 209 -17.44 2.55 -7.99
N ASN A 210 -18.24 3.57 -7.69
CA ASN A 210 -19.40 3.47 -6.81
C ASN A 210 -20.62 2.98 -7.60
N ILE A 211 -21.20 1.84 -7.18
CA ILE A 211 -22.45 1.32 -7.76
C ILE A 211 -23.62 1.72 -6.85
N THR A 212 -24.45 2.65 -7.33
CA THR A 212 -25.63 3.17 -6.64
C THR A 212 -26.93 2.55 -7.18
N ARG A 213 -28.05 2.80 -6.49
CA ARG A 213 -29.37 2.29 -6.93
C ARG A 213 -29.83 2.86 -8.27
N ASP A 214 -29.37 4.06 -8.61
CA ASP A 214 -29.69 4.80 -9.84
C ASP A 214 -28.57 4.72 -10.89
N PHE A 215 -27.65 3.75 -10.72
CA PHE A 215 -26.56 3.51 -11.65
C PHE A 215 -27.11 3.04 -13.00
N ASP A 216 -26.69 3.69 -14.08
CA ASP A 216 -27.11 3.38 -15.45
C ASP A 216 -26.10 2.43 -16.12
N TYR A 217 -26.46 1.15 -16.16
CA TYR A 217 -25.63 0.09 -16.76
C TYR A 217 -25.57 0.14 -18.29
N GLU A 218 -26.54 0.81 -18.93
CA GLU A 218 -26.64 0.90 -20.38
C GLU A 218 -26.06 2.22 -20.91
N ASN A 219 -25.46 3.04 -20.03
CA ASN A 219 -24.80 4.28 -20.40
C ASN A 219 -23.60 4.00 -21.35
N PRO A 220 -23.63 4.47 -22.61
CA PRO A 220 -22.57 4.22 -23.58
C PRO A 220 -21.22 4.86 -23.18
N GLU A 221 -21.22 5.92 -22.37
CA GLU A 221 -19.98 6.53 -21.87
C GLU A 221 -19.21 5.62 -20.90
N LEU A 222 -19.86 4.59 -20.35
CA LEU A 222 -19.24 3.62 -19.45
C LEU A 222 -18.72 2.38 -20.18
N GLU A 223 -18.83 2.28 -21.50
CA GLU A 223 -18.35 1.10 -22.22
C GLU A 223 -16.85 0.81 -21.98
N PRO A 224 -15.95 1.81 -21.95
CA PRO A 224 -14.55 1.57 -21.59
C PRO A 224 -14.35 1.01 -20.17
N LEU A 225 -15.20 1.39 -19.20
CA LEU A 225 -15.16 0.83 -17.85
C LEU A 225 -15.44 -0.67 -17.86
N TRP A 226 -16.43 -1.10 -18.64
CA TRP A 226 -16.79 -2.51 -18.74
C TRP A 226 -15.74 -3.31 -19.50
N GLU A 227 -15.17 -2.76 -20.56
CA GLU A 227 -14.10 -3.39 -21.34
C GLU A 227 -12.83 -3.55 -20.48
N MET A 228 -12.49 -2.54 -19.69
CA MET A 228 -11.39 -2.58 -18.72
C MET A 228 -11.60 -3.69 -17.68
N THR A 229 -12.82 -3.78 -17.13
CA THR A 229 -13.17 -4.80 -16.14
C THR A 229 -13.11 -6.20 -16.72
N ARG A 230 -13.64 -6.36 -17.94
CA ARG A 230 -13.67 -7.62 -18.69
C ARG A 230 -12.27 -8.19 -18.90
N LYS A 231 -11.34 -7.34 -19.35
CA LYS A 231 -9.97 -7.72 -19.75
C LYS A 231 -9.02 -7.86 -18.57
N TYR A 232 -9.09 -6.93 -17.62
CA TYR A 232 -8.07 -6.77 -16.59
C TYR A 232 -8.57 -6.94 -15.16
N GLY A 233 -9.89 -6.96 -14.95
CA GLY A 233 -10.46 -7.08 -13.61
C GLY A 233 -10.37 -5.82 -12.74
N ILE A 234 -10.05 -4.68 -13.36
CA ILE A 234 -10.14 -3.37 -12.73
C ILE A 234 -11.38 -2.66 -13.26
N PRO A 235 -12.15 -1.95 -12.43
CA PRO A 235 -11.80 -1.42 -11.11
C PRO A 235 -12.26 -2.32 -9.95
N TYR A 236 -12.06 -1.83 -8.74
CA TYR A 236 -12.85 -2.27 -7.59
C TYR A 236 -14.23 -1.62 -7.63
N PHE A 237 -15.26 -2.38 -7.27
CA PHE A 237 -16.63 -1.90 -7.17
C PHE A 237 -17.01 -1.73 -5.71
N ALA A 238 -17.50 -0.53 -5.37
CA ALA A 238 -18.08 -0.22 -4.09
C ALA A 238 -19.61 -0.34 -4.17
N ASN A 239 -20.19 -1.21 -3.35
CA ASN A 239 -21.62 -1.51 -3.36
C ASN A 239 -22.40 -0.56 -2.43
N PHE A 240 -23.18 0.35 -3.03
CA PHE A 240 -24.11 1.24 -2.31
C PHE A 240 -25.58 0.88 -2.52
N VAL A 241 -25.88 -0.18 -3.28
CA VAL A 241 -27.27 -0.59 -3.59
C VAL A 241 -27.95 -1.16 -2.34
N ASN A 242 -27.30 -2.14 -1.72
CA ASN A 242 -27.77 -2.85 -0.52
C ASN A 242 -27.01 -2.43 0.75
N SER A 243 -26.38 -1.26 0.71
CA SER A 243 -25.70 -0.67 1.85
C SER A 243 -26.62 0.26 2.63
N ASP A 244 -26.42 0.33 3.95
CA ASP A 244 -27.03 1.35 4.81
C ASP A 244 -26.36 2.73 4.65
N MET A 245 -25.43 2.88 3.70
CA MET A 245 -24.66 4.09 3.46
C MET A 245 -24.92 4.63 2.07
N ARG A 246 -24.81 5.94 1.92
CA ARG A 246 -24.78 6.63 0.64
C ARG A 246 -23.32 6.88 0.21
N PRO A 247 -23.05 7.09 -1.10
CA PRO A 247 -21.70 7.42 -1.57
C PRO A 247 -21.06 8.58 -0.80
N GLU A 248 -21.84 9.58 -0.39
CA GLU A 248 -21.36 10.75 0.35
C GLU A 248 -20.92 10.42 1.79
N ASP A 249 -21.36 9.27 2.31
CA ASP A 249 -21.06 8.75 3.64
C ASP A 249 -19.78 7.89 3.63
N ALA A 250 -19.37 7.37 2.47
CA ALA A 250 -18.11 6.63 2.31
C ALA A 250 -16.95 7.58 2.00
N ARG A 251 -15.90 7.54 2.81
CA ARG A 251 -14.73 8.42 2.67
C ARG A 251 -13.44 7.60 2.71
N SER A 252 -12.44 8.08 1.99
CA SER A 252 -11.14 7.50 1.58
C SER A 252 -10.61 6.24 2.32
N MET A 253 -9.95 5.36 1.56
CA MET A 253 -9.22 4.15 2.02
C MET A 253 -10.11 2.98 2.49
N CYS A 254 -11.20 2.69 1.78
CA CYS A 254 -12.12 1.57 2.08
C CYS A 254 -12.72 1.59 3.51
N CYS A 255 -12.49 2.67 4.29
CA CYS A 255 -12.84 2.74 5.69
C CYS A 255 -14.30 3.14 5.86
N ARG A 256 -15.10 2.21 6.39
CA ARG A 256 -16.51 2.38 6.65
C ARG A 256 -16.74 3.18 7.94
N LEU A 257 -16.70 4.50 7.84
CA LEU A 257 -17.20 5.38 8.89
C LEU A 257 -18.72 5.15 9.09
N ARG A 258 -19.09 4.45 10.17
CA ARG A 258 -20.45 4.51 10.73
C ARG A 258 -20.52 5.58 11.82
N LEU A 259 -20.08 6.81 11.52
CA LEU A 259 -20.45 7.94 12.37
C LEU A 259 -21.58 8.69 11.70
N ASP A 260 -22.52 9.16 12.51
CA ASP A 260 -23.54 10.11 12.07
C ASP A 260 -22.82 11.32 11.46
N ASN A 261 -23.03 11.57 10.16
CA ASN A 261 -22.44 12.69 9.43
C ASN A 261 -22.65 14.03 10.15
N ARG A 262 -23.72 14.16 10.94
CA ARG A 262 -24.02 15.37 11.74
C ARG A 262 -22.95 15.65 12.80
N GLU A 263 -22.28 14.64 13.34
CA GLU A 263 -21.16 14.84 14.27
C GLU A 263 -19.89 15.29 13.57
N LEU A 264 -19.66 14.88 12.31
CA LEU A 264 -18.51 15.29 11.51
C LEU A 264 -18.69 16.65 10.85
N GLU A 265 -19.89 16.96 10.36
CA GLU A 265 -20.28 18.30 9.87
C GLU A 265 -20.14 19.35 10.98
N ARG A 266 -20.50 19.01 12.23
CA ARG A 266 -20.24 19.85 13.40
C ARG A 266 -18.76 20.03 13.73
N ARG A 267 -17.88 19.14 13.25
CA ARG A 267 -16.44 19.12 13.57
C ARG A 267 -15.54 19.78 12.52
N GLY A 268 -16.14 20.52 11.58
CA GLY A 268 -15.46 21.56 10.83
C GLY A 268 -14.65 21.06 9.64
N GLY A 269 -15.23 21.22 8.45
CA GLY A 269 -14.48 21.35 7.21
C GLY A 269 -15.33 22.26 6.32
N GLY A 270 -14.70 23.24 5.67
CA GLY A 270 -15.38 24.24 4.84
C GLY A 270 -16.09 23.64 3.61
N LEU A 271 -16.00 24.29 2.45
CA LEU A 271 -16.71 23.87 1.22
C LEU A 271 -16.50 22.39 0.81
N PHE A 272 -15.42 21.77 1.28
CA PHE A 272 -15.05 20.37 1.00
C PHE A 272 -15.23 19.40 2.18
N GLY A 273 -15.77 19.85 3.32
CA GLY A 273 -15.96 19.03 4.52
C GLY A 273 -14.66 18.43 5.09
N ALA A 274 -14.79 17.63 6.14
CA ALA A 274 -13.68 16.85 6.72
C ALA A 274 -13.27 15.63 5.84
N SER A 275 -13.92 15.44 4.70
CA SER A 275 -13.92 14.23 3.88
C SER A 275 -12.61 13.86 3.20
N PRO A 276 -11.81 14.82 2.68
CA PRO A 276 -10.51 14.52 2.08
C PRO A 276 -9.39 14.34 3.12
N LEU A 277 -9.66 14.58 4.40
CA LEU A 277 -8.65 14.78 5.45
C LEU A 277 -8.72 13.69 6.54
N THR A 278 -8.93 12.44 6.13
CA THR A 278 -9.00 11.26 7.00
C THR A 278 -8.14 10.11 6.47
N GLY A 279 -7.89 9.12 7.32
CA GLY A 279 -7.06 7.95 7.08
C GLY A 279 -6.85 7.17 8.38
N SER A 280 -5.82 6.32 8.43
CA SER A 280 -5.43 5.62 9.66
C SER A 280 -4.07 6.12 10.15
N ILE A 281 -3.94 6.35 11.46
CA ILE A 281 -2.65 6.67 12.07
C ILE A 281 -1.71 5.44 12.11
N GLY A 282 -2.27 4.24 11.96
CA GLY A 282 -1.56 2.98 12.03
C GLY A 282 -2.51 1.80 12.24
N VAL A 283 -2.00 0.62 11.87
CA VAL A 283 -2.72 -0.66 11.97
C VAL A 283 -1.97 -1.58 12.93
N VAL A 284 -2.69 -2.20 13.86
CA VAL A 284 -2.19 -3.32 14.68
C VAL A 284 -3.04 -4.55 14.37
N THR A 285 -2.42 -5.60 13.83
CA THR A 285 -3.14 -6.82 13.41
C THR A 285 -3.02 -7.92 14.46
N ILE A 286 -4.16 -8.48 14.88
CA ILE A 286 -4.25 -9.60 15.81
C ILE A 286 -4.03 -10.92 15.04
N ASN A 287 -3.08 -11.73 15.53
CA ASN A 287 -2.83 -13.09 15.03
C ASN A 287 -3.83 -14.06 15.66
N LEU A 288 -5.00 -14.21 15.04
CA LEU A 288 -6.07 -15.08 15.53
C LEU A 288 -5.68 -16.56 15.60
N PRO A 289 -4.94 -17.15 14.64
CA PRO A 289 -4.51 -18.55 14.72
C PRO A 289 -3.73 -18.86 15.98
N ARG A 290 -2.76 -18.01 16.35
CA ARG A 290 -1.98 -18.18 17.58
C ARG A 290 -2.87 -18.08 18.82
N LEU A 291 -3.74 -17.08 18.84
CA LEU A 291 -4.67 -16.87 19.95
C LEU A 291 -5.55 -18.11 20.15
N ALA A 292 -6.20 -18.56 19.08
CA ALA A 292 -7.05 -19.75 19.03
C ALA A 292 -6.32 -21.02 19.48
N TYR A 293 -5.08 -21.24 19.02
CA TYR A 293 -4.26 -22.39 19.41
C TYR A 293 -3.89 -22.40 20.90
N LEU A 294 -3.77 -21.22 21.52
CA LEU A 294 -3.38 -21.09 22.93
C LEU A 294 -4.57 -21.16 23.89
N SER A 295 -5.79 -20.98 23.39
CA SER A 295 -7.02 -20.99 24.19
C SER A 295 -7.56 -22.41 24.35
N THR A 296 -8.00 -22.75 25.56
CA THR A 296 -8.58 -24.06 25.89
C THR A 296 -10.11 -24.04 25.93
N CYS A 297 -10.71 -22.88 26.17
CA CYS A 297 -12.14 -22.64 26.12
C CYS A 297 -12.46 -21.25 25.55
N GLU A 298 -13.74 -20.99 25.30
CA GLU A 298 -14.19 -19.78 24.61
C GLU A 298 -14.02 -18.54 25.49
N GLU A 299 -14.26 -18.66 26.80
CA GLU A 299 -14.05 -17.60 27.77
C GLU A 299 -12.59 -17.14 27.77
N GLU A 300 -11.65 -18.10 27.79
CA GLU A 300 -10.21 -17.82 27.73
C GLU A 300 -9.82 -17.17 26.40
N PHE A 301 -10.44 -17.57 25.29
CA PHE A 301 -10.23 -16.93 23.99
C PHE A 301 -10.61 -15.44 24.03
N PHE A 302 -11.80 -15.11 24.52
CA PHE A 302 -12.26 -13.72 24.56
C PHE A 302 -11.52 -12.87 25.59
N GLU A 303 -11.09 -13.45 26.72
CA GLU A 303 -10.22 -12.79 27.69
C GLU A 303 -8.89 -12.38 27.06
N ARG A 304 -8.19 -13.35 26.44
CA ARG A 304 -6.92 -13.10 25.74
C ARG A 304 -7.08 -12.14 24.57
N LEU A 305 -8.19 -12.22 23.83
CA LEU A 305 -8.50 -11.28 22.75
C LEU A 305 -8.61 -9.86 23.30
N THR A 306 -9.30 -9.68 24.42
CA THR A 306 -9.43 -8.39 25.11
C THR A 306 -8.07 -7.83 25.48
N GLU A 307 -7.22 -8.64 26.13
CA GLU A 307 -5.86 -8.23 26.51
C GLU A 307 -5.04 -7.75 25.30
N LEU A 308 -5.10 -8.49 24.18
CA LEU A 308 -4.40 -8.11 22.96
C LEU A 308 -4.96 -6.83 22.34
N MET A 309 -6.28 -6.64 22.36
CA MET A 309 -6.92 -5.42 21.88
C MET A 309 -6.58 -4.19 22.75
N GLU A 310 -6.47 -4.35 24.06
CA GLU A 310 -6.02 -3.31 24.98
C GLU A 310 -4.56 -2.90 24.76
N LEU A 311 -3.70 -3.88 24.45
CA LEU A 311 -2.32 -3.62 24.04
C LEU A 311 -2.26 -2.88 22.70
N ALA A 312 -3.10 -3.27 21.74
CA ALA A 312 -3.21 -2.58 20.45
C ALA A 312 -3.69 -1.14 20.62
N LYS A 313 -4.73 -0.90 21.44
CA LYS A 313 -5.22 0.43 21.83
C LYS A 313 -4.08 1.28 22.39
N THR A 314 -3.37 0.75 23.39
CA THR A 314 -2.24 1.45 24.03
C THR A 314 -1.15 1.80 23.01
N SER A 315 -0.80 0.88 22.12
CA SER A 315 0.19 1.12 21.05
C SER A 315 -0.25 2.25 20.10
N LEU A 316 -1.50 2.22 19.67
CA LEU A 316 -2.08 3.20 18.75
C LEU A 316 -2.21 4.58 19.40
N GLU A 317 -2.62 4.65 20.67
CA GLU A 317 -2.70 5.91 21.42
C GLU A 317 -1.32 6.54 21.69
N ILE A 318 -0.29 5.73 21.97
CA ILE A 318 1.09 6.21 22.04
C ILE A 318 1.51 6.79 20.69
N LYS A 319 1.25 6.06 19.59
CA LYS A 319 1.57 6.52 18.25
C LYS A 319 0.88 7.84 17.92
N ARG A 320 -0.41 7.98 18.26
CA ARG A 320 -1.20 9.21 18.06
C ARG A 320 -0.54 10.41 18.75
N LYS A 321 -0.14 10.26 20.00
CA LYS A 321 0.55 11.33 20.77
C LYS A 321 1.86 11.74 20.10
N VAL A 322 2.65 10.76 19.64
CA VAL A 322 3.94 11.00 18.98
C VAL A 322 3.76 11.74 17.65
N ILE A 323 2.85 11.27 16.77
CA ILE A 323 2.65 11.92 15.47
C ILE A 323 2.07 13.33 15.61
N GLU A 324 1.21 13.57 16.62
CA GLU A 324 0.66 14.90 16.90
C GLU A 324 1.78 15.87 17.33
N ASP A 325 2.64 15.46 18.26
CA ASP A 325 3.80 16.25 18.71
C ASP A 325 4.78 16.54 17.56
N PHE A 326 5.11 15.53 16.77
CA PHE A 326 6.00 15.68 15.62
C PHE A 326 5.40 16.58 14.52
N THR A 327 4.09 16.51 14.29
CA THR A 327 3.39 17.41 13.36
C THR A 327 3.44 18.85 13.86
N ALA A 328 3.18 19.07 15.15
CA ALA A 328 3.28 20.39 15.77
C ALA A 328 4.69 20.99 15.71
N ARG A 329 5.73 20.15 15.85
CA ARG A 329 7.15 20.54 15.71
C ARG A 329 7.61 20.72 14.25
N GLY A 330 6.74 20.44 13.27
CA GLY A 330 7.03 20.65 11.86
C GLY A 330 7.73 19.50 11.13
N LEU A 331 7.77 18.29 11.72
CA LEU A 331 8.36 17.12 11.05
C LEU A 331 7.55 16.64 9.83
N TYR A 332 6.23 16.91 9.83
CA TYR A 332 5.31 16.53 8.75
C TYR A 332 4.72 17.79 8.09
N PRO A 333 5.50 18.57 7.33
CA PRO A 333 5.07 19.88 6.81
C PRO A 333 3.87 19.77 5.86
N TYR A 334 3.83 18.76 4.99
CA TYR A 334 2.70 18.51 4.09
C TYR A 334 1.42 18.24 4.89
N SER A 335 1.43 17.20 5.74
CA SER A 335 0.27 16.86 6.59
C SER A 335 -0.15 18.02 7.48
N ARG A 336 0.80 18.78 8.04
CA ARG A 336 0.49 19.95 8.86
C ARG A 336 -0.33 20.99 8.11
N VAL A 337 0.02 21.29 6.85
CA VAL A 337 -0.71 22.26 6.02
C VAL A 337 -2.13 21.78 5.72
N TYR A 338 -2.28 20.54 5.22
CA TYR A 338 -3.60 20.03 4.84
C TYR A 338 -4.51 19.71 6.03
N LEU A 339 -3.93 19.33 7.17
CA LEU A 339 -4.69 19.08 8.41
C LEU A 339 -4.84 20.32 9.29
N GLN A 340 -4.36 21.49 8.83
CA GLN A 340 -4.48 22.74 9.58
C GLN A 340 -5.95 23.11 9.90
N PRO A 341 -6.92 22.98 8.97
CA PRO A 341 -8.32 23.24 9.30
C PRO A 341 -8.86 22.30 10.40
N VAL A 342 -8.44 21.02 10.38
CA VAL A 342 -8.83 20.04 11.41
C VAL A 342 -8.23 20.45 12.77
N LYS A 343 -6.97 20.91 12.78
CA LYS A 343 -6.30 21.41 13.99
C LYS A 343 -7.01 22.63 14.58
N GLU A 344 -7.44 23.56 13.73
CA GLU A 344 -8.15 24.78 14.15
C GLU A 344 -9.53 24.47 14.73
N CYS A 345 -10.27 23.51 14.14
CA CYS A 345 -11.60 23.13 14.62
C CYS A 345 -11.57 22.22 15.85
N THR A 346 -10.59 21.30 15.94
CA THR A 346 -10.62 20.21 16.93
C THR A 346 -9.50 20.27 17.97
N GLY A 347 -8.52 21.17 17.78
CA GLY A 347 -7.33 21.23 18.61
C GLY A 347 -6.30 20.13 18.33
N GLN A 348 -6.52 19.23 17.37
CA GLN A 348 -5.60 18.15 16.99
C GLN A 348 -5.52 17.99 15.46
N TYR A 349 -4.33 17.68 14.91
CA TYR A 349 -4.17 17.46 13.46
C TYR A 349 -4.82 16.13 13.03
N TRP A 350 -4.59 15.08 13.81
CA TRP A 350 -4.97 13.71 13.43
C TRP A 350 -6.33 13.26 13.99
N ARG A 351 -7.17 14.21 14.45
CA ARG A 351 -8.46 13.91 15.11
C ARG A 351 -9.38 13.03 14.26
N ASN A 352 -9.40 13.27 12.95
CA ASN A 352 -10.24 12.57 12.00
C ASN A 352 -9.65 11.24 11.52
N HIS A 353 -8.45 10.85 11.98
CA HIS A 353 -7.81 9.60 11.57
C HIS A 353 -8.10 8.46 12.55
N PHE A 354 -8.35 7.27 12.03
CA PHE A 354 -8.63 6.07 12.79
C PHE A 354 -7.38 5.48 13.46
N SER A 355 -7.62 4.84 14.60
CA SER A 355 -6.77 3.83 15.23
C SER A 355 -7.26 2.46 14.77
N THR A 356 -6.52 1.80 13.87
CA THR A 356 -7.02 0.58 13.21
C THR A 356 -6.54 -0.68 13.91
N ILE A 357 -7.48 -1.55 14.28
CA ILE A 357 -7.19 -2.91 14.74
C ILE A 357 -7.66 -3.87 13.67
N GLY A 358 -6.72 -4.66 13.15
CA GLY A 358 -6.99 -5.63 12.09
C GLY A 358 -6.93 -7.07 12.56
N ILE A 359 -7.37 -8.00 11.71
CA ILE A 359 -7.27 -9.43 11.96
C ILE A 359 -6.70 -10.21 10.78
N LEU A 360 -6.16 -11.38 11.09
CA LEU A 360 -5.59 -12.31 10.13
C LEU A 360 -5.83 -13.76 10.58
N GLY A 361 -6.14 -14.64 9.63
CA GLY A 361 -6.13 -16.09 9.83
C GLY A 361 -7.37 -16.66 10.52
N MET A 362 -8.57 -16.13 10.30
CA MET A 362 -9.78 -16.65 10.94
C MET A 362 -10.05 -18.11 10.58
N ASN A 363 -9.75 -18.54 9.35
CA ASN A 363 -9.88 -19.95 8.98
C ASN A 363 -8.99 -20.86 9.84
N GLU A 364 -7.71 -20.51 9.98
CA GLU A 364 -6.81 -21.30 10.80
C GLU A 364 -7.12 -21.16 12.29
N ALA A 365 -7.70 -20.03 12.73
CA ALA A 365 -8.24 -19.90 14.08
C ALA A 365 -9.35 -20.92 14.35
N CYS A 366 -10.34 -21.03 13.44
CA CYS A 366 -11.39 -22.06 13.54
C CYS A 366 -10.78 -23.47 13.57
N LEU A 367 -9.82 -23.76 12.69
CA LEU A 367 -9.17 -25.08 12.63
C LEU A 367 -8.41 -25.43 13.91
N ASN A 368 -7.75 -24.45 14.54
CA ASN A 368 -6.95 -24.66 15.75
C ASN A 368 -7.82 -24.74 17.02
N PHE A 369 -8.93 -24.01 17.08
CA PHE A 369 -9.79 -23.94 18.27
C PHE A 369 -10.99 -24.90 18.21
N LEU A 370 -11.77 -24.85 17.13
CA LEU A 370 -12.97 -25.68 16.95
C LEU A 370 -12.66 -27.04 16.29
N GLY A 371 -11.54 -27.12 15.57
CA GLY A 371 -11.21 -28.30 14.77
C GLY A 371 -11.86 -28.34 13.38
N VAL A 372 -12.75 -27.39 13.08
CA VAL A 372 -13.44 -27.22 11.79
C VAL A 372 -13.01 -25.93 11.08
N PRO A 373 -13.06 -25.87 9.74
CA PRO A 373 -12.71 -24.69 8.96
C PRO A 373 -13.80 -23.61 8.99
N ILE A 374 -13.49 -22.40 8.50
CA ILE A 374 -14.43 -21.27 8.52
C ILE A 374 -15.70 -21.52 7.68
N TYR A 375 -15.60 -22.30 6.60
CA TYR A 375 -16.75 -22.64 5.74
C TYR A 375 -17.71 -23.66 6.37
N HIS A 376 -17.33 -24.28 7.50
CA HIS A 376 -18.27 -25.07 8.29
C HIS A 376 -19.27 -24.14 8.98
N PRO A 377 -20.58 -24.47 9.07
CA PRO A 377 -21.57 -23.60 9.71
C PRO A 377 -21.17 -23.09 11.10
N GLU A 378 -20.62 -23.98 11.93
CA GLU A 378 -20.08 -23.63 13.27
C GLU A 378 -18.87 -22.68 13.19
N GLY A 379 -17.98 -22.86 12.22
CA GLY A 379 -16.84 -21.99 11.99
C GLY A 379 -17.27 -20.58 11.56
N LYS A 380 -18.24 -20.48 10.64
CA LYS A 380 -18.80 -19.19 10.21
C LYS A 380 -19.51 -18.47 11.38
N GLU A 381 -20.33 -19.19 12.15
CA GLU A 381 -21.03 -18.62 13.31
C GLU A 381 -20.04 -18.11 14.37
N TRP A 382 -19.01 -18.88 14.68
CA TRP A 382 -17.97 -18.46 15.61
C TRP A 382 -17.17 -17.26 15.09
N ALA A 383 -16.80 -17.24 13.80
CA ALA A 383 -16.14 -16.07 13.20
C ALA A 383 -17.00 -14.79 13.31
N ILE A 384 -18.32 -14.89 13.08
CA ILE A 384 -19.26 -13.78 13.27
C ILE A 384 -19.26 -13.32 14.74
N LYS A 385 -19.27 -14.25 15.69
CA LYS A 385 -19.23 -13.95 17.12
C LYS A 385 -17.95 -13.20 17.50
N VAL A 386 -16.79 -13.65 17.01
CA VAL A 386 -15.50 -12.98 17.24
C VAL A 386 -15.50 -11.56 16.65
N LEU A 387 -15.96 -11.38 15.41
CA LEU A 387 -16.04 -10.06 14.79
C LEU A 387 -16.96 -9.10 15.56
N LYS A 388 -18.14 -9.56 15.99
CA LYS A 388 -19.07 -8.75 16.80
C LYS A 388 -18.45 -8.34 18.12
N PHE A 389 -17.81 -9.26 18.83
CA PHE A 389 -17.08 -8.96 20.06
C PHE A 389 -16.01 -7.89 19.86
N MET A 390 -15.20 -8.01 18.80
CA MET A 390 -14.18 -7.01 18.49
C MET A 390 -14.81 -5.65 18.20
N ARG A 391 -15.92 -5.59 17.46
CA ARG A 391 -16.61 -4.33 17.20
C ARG A 391 -17.12 -3.65 18.47
N GLU A 392 -17.69 -4.41 19.40
CA GLU A 392 -18.13 -3.90 20.70
C GLU A 392 -16.94 -3.31 21.47
N LYS A 393 -15.82 -4.03 21.53
CA LYS A 393 -14.58 -3.51 22.15
C LYS A 393 -14.04 -2.25 21.50
N LEU A 394 -14.10 -2.15 20.17
CA LEU A 394 -13.70 -0.92 19.49
C LEU A 394 -14.65 0.23 19.84
N ALA A 395 -15.95 -0.01 19.98
CA ALA A 395 -16.89 1.02 20.42
C ALA A 395 -16.55 1.51 21.85
N ASP A 396 -16.27 0.59 22.79
CA ASP A 396 -15.79 0.93 24.13
C ASP A 396 -14.54 1.83 24.07
N PHE A 397 -13.57 1.50 23.22
CA PHE A 397 -12.35 2.29 23.06
C PHE A 397 -12.60 3.69 22.49
N GLN A 398 -13.57 3.84 21.58
CA GLN A 398 -13.95 5.15 21.06
C GLN A 398 -14.58 6.02 22.15
N GLU A 399 -15.43 5.45 23.00
CA GLU A 399 -16.04 6.17 24.13
C GLU A 399 -14.99 6.57 25.18
N GLU A 400 -14.08 5.65 25.51
CA GLU A 400 -13.03 5.88 26.52
C GLU A 400 -12.02 6.94 26.08
N THR A 401 -11.52 6.83 24.84
CA THR A 401 -10.42 7.68 24.36
C THR A 401 -10.90 8.93 23.64
N GLY A 402 -12.15 8.94 23.19
CA GLY A 402 -12.70 9.93 22.27
C GLY A 402 -12.18 9.82 20.84
N ASN A 403 -11.24 8.92 20.53
CA ASN A 403 -10.65 8.77 19.18
C ASN A 403 -11.45 7.79 18.31
N LEU A 404 -11.25 7.85 16.99
CA LEU A 404 -11.91 6.95 16.05
C LEU A 404 -11.19 5.60 16.00
N TYR A 405 -11.94 4.50 16.00
CA TYR A 405 -11.41 3.14 15.86
C TYR A 405 -12.17 2.38 14.77
N ASN A 406 -11.47 1.51 14.05
CA ASN A 406 -12.10 0.65 13.05
C ASN A 406 -11.50 -0.76 13.02
N LEU A 407 -12.34 -1.70 12.59
CA LEU A 407 -11.98 -3.10 12.39
C LEU A 407 -11.65 -3.32 10.91
N GLU A 408 -10.44 -3.76 10.62
CA GLU A 408 -9.95 -3.92 9.24
C GLU A 408 -9.64 -5.38 8.88
N ALA A 409 -9.98 -5.75 7.64
CA ALA A 409 -9.46 -6.94 7.00
C ALA A 409 -8.05 -6.64 6.47
N THR A 410 -7.03 -6.74 7.34
CA THR A 410 -5.65 -6.37 7.00
C THR A 410 -5.19 -7.14 5.75
N PRO A 411 -4.67 -6.47 4.68
CA PRO A 411 -4.18 -7.15 3.47
C PRO A 411 -3.08 -8.20 3.70
N ALA A 412 -2.27 -7.96 4.73
CA ALA A 412 -1.34 -8.93 5.32
C ALA A 412 -0.32 -9.58 4.36
N GLU A 413 0.04 -8.94 3.25
CA GLU A 413 0.97 -9.46 2.21
C GLU A 413 2.23 -10.10 2.81
N GLY A 414 2.96 -9.36 3.66
CA GLY A 414 4.13 -9.91 4.37
C GLY A 414 3.78 -10.61 5.70
N ALA A 415 2.65 -10.26 6.31
CA ALA A 415 2.30 -10.73 7.65
C ALA A 415 1.78 -12.16 7.65
N SER A 416 1.03 -12.57 6.62
CA SER A 416 0.47 -13.92 6.46
C SER A 416 1.54 -15.00 6.58
N TYR A 417 2.52 -14.99 5.67
CA TYR A 417 3.64 -15.92 5.69
C TYR A 417 4.52 -15.76 6.94
N ARG A 418 4.86 -14.52 7.31
CA ARG A 418 5.77 -14.26 8.44
C ARG A 418 5.23 -14.81 9.76
N LEU A 419 3.96 -14.57 10.06
CA LEU A 419 3.35 -15.00 11.32
C LEU A 419 3.20 -16.52 11.36
N ALA A 420 2.71 -17.13 10.28
CA ALA A 420 2.58 -18.58 10.18
C ALA A 420 3.93 -19.30 10.34
N ARG A 421 4.99 -18.81 9.69
CA ARG A 421 6.34 -19.37 9.84
C ARG A 421 6.88 -19.28 11.28
N LEU A 422 6.70 -18.12 11.93
CA LEU A 422 7.13 -17.93 13.32
C LEU A 422 6.34 -18.84 14.28
N ASP A 423 5.05 -19.03 14.00
CA ASP A 423 4.18 -19.91 14.77
C ASP A 423 4.55 -21.37 14.60
N LYS A 424 4.74 -21.86 13.37
CA LYS A 424 5.20 -23.24 13.12
C LYS A 424 6.50 -23.56 13.85
N LYS A 425 7.44 -22.60 13.90
CA LYS A 425 8.70 -22.76 14.63
C LYS A 425 8.50 -22.90 16.15
N LYS A 426 7.54 -22.17 16.72
CA LYS A 426 7.29 -22.15 18.18
C LYS A 426 6.31 -23.24 18.62
N PHE A 427 5.33 -23.53 17.78
CA PHE A 427 4.21 -24.42 18.02
C PHE A 427 4.10 -25.39 16.83
N PRO A 428 4.89 -26.48 16.78
CA PRO A 428 4.94 -27.35 15.61
C PRO A 428 3.57 -27.95 15.20
N ARG A 429 2.65 -28.10 16.16
CA ARG A 429 1.30 -28.64 15.95
C ARG A 429 0.25 -27.61 15.54
N ILE A 430 0.58 -26.32 15.49
CA ILE A 430 -0.37 -25.30 15.03
C ILE A 430 -0.73 -25.55 13.57
N LYS A 431 -2.01 -25.47 13.25
CA LYS A 431 -2.51 -25.60 11.88
C LYS A 431 -2.31 -24.28 11.14
N THR A 432 -1.75 -24.38 9.94
CA THR A 432 -1.54 -23.28 8.98
C THR A 432 -2.03 -23.76 7.61
N ALA A 433 -2.28 -22.84 6.69
CA ALA A 433 -2.39 -23.17 5.27
C ALA A 433 -1.00 -23.30 4.63
N GLY A 434 -0.96 -23.74 3.36
CA GLY A 434 0.27 -23.91 2.59
C GLY A 434 1.04 -25.19 2.94
N THR A 435 2.29 -25.27 2.49
CA THR A 435 3.18 -26.41 2.76
C THR A 435 3.98 -26.20 4.05
N PRO A 436 4.65 -27.23 4.60
CA PRO A 436 5.56 -27.07 5.74
C PRO A 436 6.68 -26.05 5.50
N GLU A 437 7.15 -25.91 4.26
CA GLU A 437 8.20 -24.99 3.83
C GLU A 437 7.66 -23.58 3.61
N VAL A 438 6.44 -23.47 3.09
CA VAL A 438 5.77 -22.20 2.77
C VAL A 438 4.43 -22.07 3.51
N PRO A 439 4.43 -22.02 4.86
CA PRO A 439 3.20 -21.90 5.62
C PRO A 439 2.67 -20.47 5.57
N TYR A 440 1.35 -20.32 5.47
CA TYR A 440 0.70 -19.00 5.50
C TYR A 440 -0.63 -19.05 6.27
N TYR A 441 -1.18 -17.87 6.57
CA TYR A 441 -2.51 -17.72 7.14
C TYR A 441 -3.46 -17.13 6.10
N THR A 442 -4.67 -17.68 6.03
CA THR A 442 -5.71 -17.19 5.13
C THR A 442 -6.06 -15.76 5.49
N ASN A 443 -6.21 -14.90 4.49
CA ASN A 443 -6.35 -13.46 4.73
C ASN A 443 -7.64 -13.16 5.52
N SER A 444 -7.51 -12.40 6.61
CA SER A 444 -8.61 -11.99 7.49
C SER A 444 -9.67 -13.07 7.74
N VAL A 445 -10.82 -13.01 7.05
CA VAL A 445 -11.96 -13.95 7.15
C VAL A 445 -12.31 -14.60 5.82
N HIS A 446 -11.39 -14.55 4.86
CA HIS A 446 -11.59 -15.15 3.55
C HIS A 446 -11.68 -16.67 3.66
N LEU A 447 -12.28 -17.25 2.63
CA LEU A 447 -12.20 -18.69 2.42
C LEU A 447 -10.74 -19.08 2.08
N PRO A 448 -10.31 -20.29 2.44
CA PRO A 448 -8.99 -20.79 2.04
C PRO A 448 -8.80 -20.73 0.53
N VAL A 449 -7.56 -20.46 0.10
CA VAL A 449 -7.21 -20.50 -1.32
C VAL A 449 -7.52 -21.88 -1.90
N GLY A 450 -8.21 -21.93 -3.04
CA GLY A 450 -8.62 -23.17 -3.70
C GLY A 450 -9.78 -23.91 -3.05
N TYR A 451 -10.56 -23.25 -2.17
CA TYR A 451 -11.74 -23.87 -1.56
C TYR A 451 -12.86 -24.14 -2.59
N THR A 452 -13.22 -23.15 -3.40
CA THR A 452 -14.27 -23.25 -4.42
C THR A 452 -13.97 -22.29 -5.57
N ASP A 453 -14.37 -22.68 -6.78
CA ASP A 453 -14.36 -21.81 -7.96
C ASP A 453 -15.74 -21.15 -8.19
N ASP A 454 -16.76 -21.50 -7.37
CA ASP A 454 -18.07 -20.87 -7.42
C ASP A 454 -18.05 -19.52 -6.69
N ILE A 455 -18.04 -18.45 -7.48
CA ILE A 455 -18.08 -17.08 -6.98
C ILE A 455 -19.32 -16.78 -6.12
N PHE A 456 -20.47 -17.43 -6.37
CA PHE A 456 -21.68 -17.20 -5.58
C PHE A 456 -21.60 -17.90 -4.23
N GLU A 457 -20.95 -19.06 -4.16
CA GLU A 457 -20.63 -19.70 -2.87
C GLU A 457 -19.71 -18.79 -2.03
N ILE A 458 -18.68 -18.21 -2.65
CA ILE A 458 -17.80 -17.23 -1.99
C ILE A 458 -18.61 -16.05 -1.48
N LEU A 459 -19.43 -15.43 -2.32
CA LEU A 459 -20.25 -14.27 -1.98
C LEU A 459 -21.23 -14.59 -0.83
N SER A 460 -21.96 -15.70 -0.91
CA SER A 460 -22.91 -16.14 0.12
C SER A 460 -22.23 -16.44 1.46
N HIS A 461 -21.03 -17.02 1.45
CA HIS A 461 -20.27 -17.21 2.68
C HIS A 461 -19.80 -15.87 3.25
N GLN A 462 -19.21 -15.01 2.41
CA GLN A 462 -18.53 -13.79 2.82
C GLN A 462 -19.50 -12.67 3.23
N ASP A 463 -20.72 -12.61 2.70
CA ASP A 463 -21.63 -11.47 2.90
C ASP A 463 -21.81 -11.06 4.38
N ASP A 464 -22.17 -12.02 5.25
CA ASP A 464 -22.40 -11.75 6.68
C ASP A 464 -21.15 -11.35 7.45
N LEU A 465 -19.97 -11.80 6.98
CA LEU A 465 -18.69 -11.50 7.62
C LEU A 465 -18.19 -10.12 7.20
N GLN A 466 -18.28 -9.81 5.91
CA GLN A 466 -17.69 -8.60 5.33
C GLN A 466 -18.40 -7.34 5.78
N VAL A 467 -19.72 -7.39 6.01
CA VAL A 467 -20.48 -6.26 6.56
C VAL A 467 -20.12 -5.90 8.01
N LEU A 468 -19.38 -6.77 8.72
CA LEU A 468 -18.95 -6.52 10.09
C LEU A 468 -17.68 -5.67 10.15
N PHE A 469 -16.89 -5.57 9.09
CA PHE A 469 -15.77 -4.65 9.06
C PHE A 469 -16.26 -3.20 9.01
N THR A 470 -15.62 -2.35 9.81
CA THR A 470 -15.82 -0.90 9.82
C THR A 470 -14.64 -0.14 9.22
N GLY A 471 -13.56 -0.85 8.88
CA GLY A 471 -12.41 -0.38 8.12
C GLY A 471 -12.38 -1.00 6.73
N GLY A 472 -11.18 -1.02 6.13
CA GLY A 472 -10.98 -1.59 4.81
C GLY A 472 -11.33 -3.08 4.75
N THR A 473 -12.10 -3.46 3.73
CA THR A 473 -12.28 -4.85 3.31
C THR A 473 -12.56 -4.93 1.82
N VAL A 474 -12.24 -6.06 1.19
CA VAL A 474 -12.51 -6.34 -0.22
C VAL A 474 -12.62 -7.85 -0.44
N VAL A 475 -13.61 -8.26 -1.23
CA VAL A 475 -13.73 -9.65 -1.72
C VAL A 475 -13.22 -9.73 -3.15
N HIS A 476 -12.22 -10.58 -3.40
CA HIS A 476 -11.72 -10.84 -4.75
C HIS A 476 -12.46 -12.04 -5.34
N LEU A 477 -13.15 -11.82 -6.45
CA LEU A 477 -13.82 -12.87 -7.21
C LEU A 477 -12.88 -13.29 -8.34
N PHE A 478 -12.05 -14.30 -8.06
CA PHE A 478 -11.15 -14.86 -9.07
C PHE A 478 -11.98 -15.56 -10.15
N VAL A 479 -11.89 -15.06 -11.37
CA VAL A 479 -12.47 -15.68 -12.57
C VAL A 479 -11.33 -16.24 -13.41
N GLY A 480 -11.59 -17.30 -14.18
CA GLY A 480 -10.57 -18.02 -14.94
C GLY A 480 -9.76 -17.11 -15.87
N GLU A 481 -10.21 -16.96 -17.11
CA GLU A 481 -9.62 -16.03 -18.08
C GLU A 481 -10.47 -14.76 -18.23
N GLU A 482 -10.14 -13.91 -19.20
CA GLU A 482 -10.98 -12.74 -19.50
C GLU A 482 -12.43 -13.13 -19.76
N ILE A 483 -13.35 -12.27 -19.34
CA ILE A 483 -14.77 -12.49 -19.63
C ILE A 483 -15.00 -12.19 -21.12
N PRO A 484 -15.73 -13.00 -21.91
CA PRO A 484 -15.80 -12.75 -23.36
C PRO A 484 -16.62 -11.53 -23.78
N ASP A 485 -17.59 -11.09 -22.98
CA ASP A 485 -18.56 -10.04 -23.33
C ASP A 485 -18.76 -9.05 -22.16
N THR A 486 -18.73 -7.75 -22.44
CA THR A 486 -18.98 -6.70 -21.45
C THR A 486 -20.37 -6.80 -20.82
N ARG A 487 -21.36 -7.35 -21.54
CA ARG A 487 -22.71 -7.63 -21.02
C ARG A 487 -22.68 -8.62 -19.85
N MET A 488 -21.85 -9.65 -19.92
CA MET A 488 -21.71 -10.62 -18.83
C MET A 488 -21.12 -9.97 -17.57
N VAL A 489 -20.16 -9.04 -17.75
CA VAL A 489 -19.60 -8.26 -16.64
C VAL A 489 -20.67 -7.39 -15.98
N LYS A 490 -21.45 -6.66 -16.80
CA LYS A 490 -22.57 -5.83 -16.32
C LYS A 490 -23.58 -6.65 -15.51
N GLU A 491 -23.98 -7.81 -16.03
CA GLU A 491 -24.91 -8.73 -15.37
C GLU A 491 -24.33 -9.29 -14.07
N LEU A 492 -23.04 -9.65 -14.04
CA LEU A 492 -22.38 -10.13 -12.84
C LEU A 492 -22.32 -9.05 -11.76
N VAL A 493 -21.85 -7.84 -12.09
CA VAL A 493 -21.82 -6.70 -11.15
C VAL A 493 -23.22 -6.41 -10.63
N ARG A 494 -24.22 -6.37 -11.50
CA ARG A 494 -25.63 -6.17 -11.14
C ARG A 494 -26.11 -7.27 -10.19
N ALA A 495 -25.82 -8.54 -10.49
CA ALA A 495 -26.20 -9.67 -9.65
C ALA A 495 -25.57 -9.58 -8.26
N VAL A 496 -24.28 -9.21 -8.17
CA VAL A 496 -23.57 -9.06 -6.89
C VAL A 496 -24.23 -7.96 -6.04
N VAL A 497 -24.37 -6.74 -6.59
CA VAL A 497 -24.86 -5.61 -5.80
C VAL A 497 -26.35 -5.72 -5.43
N THR A 498 -27.14 -6.50 -6.18
CA THR A 498 -28.57 -6.70 -5.92
C THR A 498 -28.85 -7.80 -4.90
N HIS A 499 -28.02 -8.83 -4.82
CA HIS A 499 -28.24 -9.97 -3.91
C HIS A 499 -27.39 -9.95 -2.65
N PHE A 500 -26.28 -9.20 -2.65
CA PHE A 500 -25.34 -9.14 -1.52
C PHE A 500 -25.18 -7.71 -0.99
N ARG A 501 -24.79 -7.61 0.29
CA ARG A 501 -24.58 -6.38 1.06
C ARG A 501 -23.10 -6.05 1.27
N LEU A 502 -22.20 -6.99 0.98
CA LEU A 502 -20.76 -6.78 1.11
C LEU A 502 -20.32 -5.48 0.41
N PRO A 503 -19.41 -4.72 1.01
CA PRO A 503 -19.21 -3.32 0.65
C PRO A 503 -18.31 -3.13 -0.58
N TYR A 504 -17.34 -4.02 -0.79
CA TYR A 504 -16.32 -3.89 -1.82
C TYR A 504 -16.00 -5.25 -2.42
N PHE A 505 -15.95 -5.31 -3.74
CA PHE A 505 -15.52 -6.49 -4.47
C PHE A 505 -14.76 -6.12 -5.73
N SER A 506 -14.03 -7.10 -6.26
CA SER A 506 -13.36 -7.01 -7.54
C SER A 506 -13.61 -8.30 -8.33
N ILE A 507 -13.57 -8.21 -9.64
CA ILE A 507 -13.58 -9.37 -10.54
C ILE A 507 -12.14 -9.52 -11.00
N THR A 508 -11.50 -10.67 -10.78
CA THR A 508 -10.07 -10.83 -11.01
C THR A 508 -9.82 -11.95 -12.02
N PRO A 509 -9.74 -11.64 -13.33
CA PRO A 509 -9.38 -12.60 -14.35
C PRO A 509 -7.88 -12.90 -14.29
N THR A 510 -7.52 -14.12 -14.69
CA THR A 510 -6.12 -14.51 -14.84
C THR A 510 -5.65 -14.17 -16.25
N PHE A 511 -4.50 -13.51 -16.34
CA PHE A 511 -3.83 -13.19 -17.59
C PHE A 511 -2.32 -13.22 -17.40
N SER A 512 -1.60 -13.31 -18.52
CA SER A 512 -0.14 -13.30 -18.58
C SER A 512 0.33 -12.18 -19.49
N VAL A 513 1.57 -11.72 -19.33
CA VAL A 513 2.15 -10.65 -20.15
C VAL A 513 3.44 -11.15 -20.77
N CYS A 514 3.47 -11.22 -22.10
CA CYS A 514 4.67 -11.49 -22.87
C CYS A 514 5.37 -10.17 -23.24
N PRO A 515 6.70 -10.04 -23.06
CA PRO A 515 7.44 -8.85 -23.48
C PRO A 515 7.37 -8.54 -24.99
N VAL A 516 7.01 -9.53 -25.81
CA VAL A 516 6.89 -9.41 -27.27
C VAL A 516 5.41 -9.29 -27.69
N HIS A 517 4.57 -10.23 -27.23
CA HIS A 517 3.17 -10.33 -27.66
C HIS A 517 2.18 -9.52 -26.81
N GLY A 518 2.63 -8.95 -25.69
CA GLY A 518 1.77 -8.19 -24.78
C GLY A 518 0.82 -9.08 -23.97
N TYR A 519 -0.45 -8.67 -23.90
CA TYR A 519 -1.48 -9.35 -23.12
C TYR A 519 -1.83 -10.74 -23.65
N LEU A 520 -1.87 -11.73 -22.76
CA LEU A 520 -2.28 -13.11 -23.02
C LEU A 520 -3.41 -13.51 -22.08
N PRO A 521 -4.59 -13.94 -22.57
CA PRO A 521 -5.66 -14.42 -21.71
C PRO A 521 -5.25 -15.73 -21.02
N GLY A 522 -5.47 -15.83 -19.71
CA GLY A 522 -5.15 -17.00 -18.90
C GLY A 522 -3.72 -17.05 -18.35
N LYS A 523 -3.43 -18.10 -17.58
CA LYS A 523 -2.10 -18.37 -17.01
C LYS A 523 -1.23 -19.11 -18.03
N HIS A 524 -0.13 -18.50 -18.42
CA HIS A 524 0.89 -19.06 -19.33
C HIS A 524 2.26 -18.93 -18.67
N GLU A 525 2.89 -20.07 -18.34
CA GLU A 525 4.29 -20.07 -17.86
C GLU A 525 5.28 -19.85 -19.01
N ILE A 526 4.91 -20.32 -20.22
CA ILE A 526 5.60 -20.04 -21.49
C ILE A 526 4.57 -19.39 -22.41
N CYS A 527 4.98 -18.33 -23.10
CA CYS A 527 4.11 -17.65 -24.07
C CYS A 527 3.71 -18.62 -25.20
N PRO A 528 2.41 -18.75 -25.55
CA PRO A 528 1.93 -19.73 -26.53
C PRO A 528 2.22 -19.34 -27.99
N TYR A 529 2.89 -18.22 -28.23
CA TYR A 529 3.18 -17.69 -29.56
C TYR A 529 4.67 -17.83 -29.94
N PRO A 530 5.01 -17.92 -31.25
CA PRO A 530 6.40 -18.00 -31.73
C PRO A 530 7.26 -16.78 -31.36
N HIS A 531 8.52 -16.99 -30.98
CA HIS A 531 9.51 -15.92 -30.78
C HIS A 531 10.73 -16.15 -31.68
N SER A 532 11.35 -15.06 -32.11
CA SER A 532 12.66 -15.12 -32.77
C SER A 532 13.78 -15.46 -31.77
N GLU A 533 14.91 -15.96 -32.28
CA GLU A 533 16.08 -16.26 -31.43
C GLU A 533 16.58 -15.02 -30.67
N GLU A 534 16.52 -13.84 -31.30
CA GLU A 534 16.92 -12.58 -30.67
C GLU A 534 15.99 -12.20 -29.51
N GLU A 535 14.69 -12.43 -29.65
CA GLU A 535 13.68 -12.18 -28.60
C GLU A 535 13.85 -13.14 -27.43
N LEU A 536 14.06 -14.44 -27.70
CA LEU A 536 14.36 -15.42 -26.65
C LEU A 536 15.67 -15.10 -25.93
N ALA A 537 16.71 -14.67 -26.65
CA ALA A 537 17.97 -14.27 -26.03
C ALA A 537 17.85 -13.00 -25.18
N ARG A 538 16.95 -12.08 -25.55
CA ARG A 538 16.78 -10.79 -24.86
C ARG A 538 15.81 -10.87 -23.68
N TYR A 539 14.70 -11.61 -23.82
CA TYR A 539 13.59 -11.61 -22.88
C TYR A 539 13.30 -12.97 -22.24
N GLY A 540 13.87 -14.05 -22.79
CA GLY A 540 13.68 -15.40 -22.28
C GLY A 540 14.23 -15.56 -20.87
N ARG A 541 13.62 -16.49 -20.11
CA ARG A 541 14.06 -16.88 -18.77
C ARG A 541 14.21 -18.38 -18.73
N GLU A 542 15.29 -18.84 -18.12
CA GLU A 542 15.50 -20.27 -17.92
C GLU A 542 14.53 -20.79 -16.85
N LEU A 543 13.68 -21.75 -17.25
CA LEU A 543 12.73 -22.43 -16.37
C LEU A 543 13.01 -23.94 -16.38
N GLU A 544 12.84 -24.59 -15.24
CA GLU A 544 12.84 -26.05 -15.18
C GLU A 544 11.39 -26.54 -15.12
N LEU A 545 10.93 -27.16 -16.20
CA LEU A 545 9.53 -27.54 -16.39
C LEU A 545 9.41 -29.00 -16.82
N ALA A 546 8.29 -29.62 -16.47
CA ALA A 546 7.97 -30.96 -16.96
C ALA A 546 7.69 -30.92 -18.47
N LEU A 547 8.09 -31.95 -19.21
CA LEU A 547 7.87 -32.03 -20.68
C LEU A 547 6.40 -31.84 -21.07
N GLU A 548 5.46 -32.25 -20.22
CA GLU A 548 4.02 -32.04 -20.44
C GLU A 548 3.64 -30.56 -20.55
N ALA A 549 4.36 -29.67 -19.87
CA ALA A 549 4.13 -28.22 -19.93
C ALA A 549 4.47 -27.62 -21.30
N LEU A 550 5.28 -28.33 -22.10
CA LEU A 550 5.64 -27.93 -23.48
C LEU A 550 4.64 -28.41 -24.52
N ARG A 551 3.68 -29.25 -24.12
CA ARG A 551 2.74 -29.88 -25.05
C ARG A 551 1.77 -28.85 -25.61
N GLY A 552 1.74 -28.76 -26.95
CA GLY A 552 0.84 -27.84 -27.66
C GLY A 552 1.42 -26.44 -27.90
N LEU A 553 2.63 -26.16 -27.39
CA LEU A 553 3.37 -24.95 -27.72
C LEU A 553 4.09 -25.11 -29.08
N PRO A 554 4.17 -24.04 -29.89
CA PRO A 554 4.99 -24.07 -31.09
C PRO A 554 6.47 -24.23 -30.71
N PRO A 555 7.28 -24.97 -31.49
CA PRO A 555 8.72 -25.14 -31.21
C PRO A 555 9.49 -23.82 -31.07
N GLU A 556 8.99 -22.75 -31.69
CA GLU A 556 9.55 -21.40 -31.66
C GLU A 556 9.17 -20.61 -30.40
N ALA A 557 8.26 -21.11 -29.55
CA ALA A 557 7.90 -20.44 -28.29
C ALA A 557 8.99 -20.55 -27.22
N TYR A 558 9.91 -21.52 -27.34
CA TYR A 558 10.90 -21.82 -26.32
C TYR A 558 12.20 -22.37 -26.91
N ARG A 559 13.26 -22.44 -26.09
CA ARG A 559 14.53 -23.06 -26.48
C ARG A 559 15.03 -23.99 -25.39
N LEU A 560 15.23 -25.25 -25.73
CA LEU A 560 15.85 -26.19 -24.80
C LEU A 560 17.32 -25.78 -24.52
N VAL A 561 17.65 -25.68 -23.24
CA VAL A 561 18.99 -25.37 -22.75
C VAL A 561 19.61 -26.64 -22.20
N GLU A 562 20.82 -26.98 -22.65
CA GLU A 562 21.55 -28.13 -22.10
C GLU A 562 21.80 -27.92 -20.60
N PRO A 563 21.57 -28.94 -19.74
CA PRO A 563 21.76 -28.80 -18.30
C PRO A 563 23.22 -28.47 -18.00
N SER A 564 23.45 -27.27 -17.44
CA SER A 564 24.77 -26.80 -17.05
C SER A 564 25.24 -27.47 -15.75
N GLY A 565 25.74 -28.71 -15.86
CA GLY A 565 26.50 -29.38 -14.81
C GLY A 565 25.70 -30.32 -13.90
N GLU A 566 26.33 -31.47 -13.61
CA GLU A 566 25.93 -32.63 -12.81
C GLU A 566 24.81 -32.41 -11.76
N SER A 567 23.61 -32.93 -12.03
CA SER A 567 22.61 -33.22 -11.01
C SER A 567 22.37 -34.74 -10.91
N GLU A 568 23.17 -35.40 -10.08
CA GLU A 568 22.93 -36.76 -9.61
C GLU A 568 21.72 -36.77 -8.65
N ASN A 569 20.53 -37.01 -9.21
CA ASN A 569 19.39 -37.76 -8.66
C ASN A 569 18.10 -37.29 -9.34
N ARG A 570 17.71 -37.97 -10.43
CA ARG A 570 16.35 -37.86 -10.99
C ARG A 570 15.68 -39.22 -10.86
N THR A 571 14.67 -39.29 -9.99
CA THR A 571 13.76 -40.44 -9.86
C THR A 571 12.85 -40.53 -11.08
N GLU A 572 12.58 -41.76 -11.55
CA GLU A 572 12.11 -42.13 -12.89
C GLU A 572 10.65 -41.77 -13.27
N GLU A 573 9.95 -40.84 -12.62
CA GLU A 573 8.51 -40.64 -12.93
C GLU A 573 8.12 -39.32 -13.62
N VAL A 574 9.00 -38.32 -13.73
CA VAL A 574 8.74 -37.11 -14.55
C VAL A 574 10.05 -36.57 -15.13
N GLN A 575 10.15 -36.50 -16.46
CA GLN A 575 11.31 -35.89 -17.14
C GLN A 575 11.14 -34.38 -17.20
N TYR A 576 12.02 -33.66 -16.49
CA TYR A 576 12.09 -32.19 -16.49
C TYR A 576 13.18 -31.71 -17.45
N GLU A 577 12.86 -30.74 -18.29
CA GLU A 577 13.82 -30.06 -19.17
C GLU A 577 14.00 -28.60 -18.74
N LYS A 578 15.19 -28.06 -19.03
CA LYS A 578 15.51 -26.66 -18.82
C LYS A 578 15.23 -25.92 -20.12
N VAL A 579 14.33 -24.93 -20.05
CA VAL A 579 13.65 -24.31 -21.19
C VAL A 579 13.81 -22.80 -21.16
#